data_AF-A0ABD3ERA3-F1
#
_entry.id   AF-A0ABD3ERA3-F1
#
_cell.length_a   1.000
_cell.length_b   1.000
_cell.length_c   1.000
_cell.angle_alpha   90.00
_cell.angle_beta   90.00
_cell.angle_gamma   90.00
#
_symmetry.space_group_name_H-M   'P 1'
#
loop_
_entity.id
_entity.type
_entity.pdbx_description
1 polymer ?
#
loop_
_entity_poly.entity_id
_entity_poly.type
_entity_poly.pdbx_seq_one_letter_code
_entity_poly.pdbx_strand_id
1 'polypeptide(L)'
;MSAEQEQQEEAPEIVSEFPAPPKFFALYADGVESGPAPPEPMEPTYHMFGSPYSTQDVVPDLLPQSDKKLYAQGEDSDVPVDYKGQMKKINRSLLANFVELVDVLIKKPAMFNEKLDDVELLFLNMHNLINAFRPHQARETVIQMLKTQVQERREAARDIRRTIDESRQAVERVHGELHEFNDDAVAADGASSAGTDEDVKMENADGSGAAGNRGDQANASAAANTAALTPAQQEQAEKAREARQMQEQFFSALETAMN
;
A
#
# COMPACT_ATOMS: atom_id res chain seq x y z
N MET A 1 -59.89 40.80 2.48
CA MET A 1 -59.77 39.37 2.83
C MET A 1 -59.02 38.69 1.70
N SER A 2 -57.70 38.60 1.81
CA SER A 2 -56.85 37.84 0.88
C SER A 2 -55.64 37.40 1.70
N ALA A 3 -55.66 36.15 2.16
CA ALA A 3 -54.50 35.48 2.72
C ALA A 3 -54.04 34.51 1.64
N GLU A 4 -52.91 34.80 0.99
CA GLU A 4 -52.20 33.86 0.15
C GLU A 4 -51.70 32.72 1.05
N GLN A 5 -52.33 31.57 0.89
CA GLN A 5 -51.81 30.30 1.41
C GLN A 5 -50.73 29.83 0.44
N GLU A 6 -49.47 30.09 0.78
CA GLU A 6 -48.35 29.38 0.17
C GLU A 6 -48.43 27.91 0.62
N GLN A 7 -48.96 27.08 -0.28
CA GLN A 7 -48.86 25.62 -0.18
C GLN A 7 -47.38 25.26 -0.34
N GLN A 8 -46.73 24.95 0.78
CA GLN A 8 -45.45 24.23 0.77
C GLN A 8 -45.73 22.84 0.20
N GLU A 9 -45.29 22.61 -1.03
CA GLU A 9 -45.26 21.29 -1.67
C GLU A 9 -44.47 20.34 -0.76
N GLU A 10 -45.21 19.39 -0.18
CA GLU A 10 -44.68 18.29 0.62
C GLU A 10 -43.96 17.33 -0.35
N ALA A 11 -42.67 17.59 -0.57
CA ALA A 11 -41.81 16.72 -1.37
C ALA A 11 -41.79 15.31 -0.74
N PRO A 12 -41.80 14.24 -1.56
CA PRO A 12 -41.89 12.88 -1.03
C PRO A 12 -40.73 12.62 -0.08
N GLU A 13 -41.08 12.22 1.15
CA GLU A 13 -40.13 11.85 2.19
C GLU A 13 -39.41 10.57 1.74
N ILE A 14 -38.33 10.75 0.97
CA ILE A 14 -37.37 9.69 0.69
C ILE A 14 -36.69 9.44 2.03
N VAL A 15 -37.24 8.49 2.80
CA VAL A 15 -36.64 7.98 4.03
C VAL A 15 -35.31 7.34 3.63
N SER A 16 -34.25 8.14 3.68
CA SER A 16 -32.90 7.65 3.51
C SER A 16 -32.60 6.74 4.69
N GLU A 17 -32.14 5.53 4.42
CA GLU A 17 -31.64 4.59 5.44
C GLU A 17 -30.41 5.14 6.18
N PHE A 18 -29.79 6.20 5.65
CA PHE A 18 -28.62 6.84 6.22
C PHE A 18 -28.96 8.24 6.76
N PRO A 19 -28.40 8.64 7.91
CA PRO A 19 -28.57 9.98 8.42
C PRO A 19 -28.00 11.00 7.42
N ALA A 20 -28.68 12.14 7.28
CA ALA A 20 -28.16 13.26 6.51
C ALA A 20 -26.77 13.66 7.02
N PRO A 21 -25.85 14.09 6.14
CA PRO A 21 -24.51 14.46 6.54
C PRO A 21 -24.52 15.57 7.60
N PRO A 22 -23.54 15.60 8.52
CA PRO A 22 -23.45 16.65 9.53
C PRO A 22 -23.44 18.05 8.90
N LYS A 23 -24.20 18.99 9.48
CA LYS A 23 -24.39 20.36 8.95
C LYS A 23 -23.10 21.17 8.76
N PHE A 24 -21.98 20.72 9.33
CA PHE A 24 -20.66 21.35 9.19
C PHE A 24 -20.17 21.46 7.75
N PHE A 25 -20.67 20.64 6.82
CA PHE A 25 -20.26 20.73 5.41
C PHE A 25 -20.55 22.12 4.80
N ALA A 26 -21.59 22.82 5.27
CA ALA A 26 -21.95 24.15 4.79
C ALA A 26 -20.91 25.23 5.15
N LEU A 27 -20.08 24.99 6.17
CA LEU A 27 -19.00 25.91 6.59
C LEU A 27 -17.84 25.95 5.57
N TYR A 28 -17.78 24.97 4.66
CA TYR A 28 -16.74 24.84 3.65
C TYR A 28 -17.22 25.30 2.25
N ALA A 29 -18.35 26.00 2.16
CA ALA A 29 -18.94 26.45 0.89
C ALA A 29 -17.99 27.35 0.08
N ASP A 30 -17.28 28.24 0.77
CA ASP A 30 -16.34 29.21 0.16
C ASP A 30 -14.90 28.67 0.06
N GLY A 31 -14.67 27.39 0.41
CA GLY A 31 -13.37 26.71 0.31
C GLY A 31 -12.87 26.11 1.62
N VAL A 32 -11.71 25.43 1.55
CA VAL A 32 -11.12 24.66 2.68
C VAL A 32 -10.76 25.54 3.87
N GLU A 33 -10.35 26.79 3.62
CA GLU A 33 -9.92 27.76 4.65
C GLU A 33 -11.09 28.40 5.42
N SER A 34 -12.32 28.23 4.94
CA SER A 34 -13.51 28.88 5.53
C SER A 34 -14.08 28.12 6.73
N GLY A 35 -13.76 26.82 6.85
CA GLY A 35 -14.18 25.98 7.96
C GLY A 35 -13.17 25.98 9.12
N PRO A 36 -13.62 25.74 10.36
CA PRO A 36 -12.71 25.54 11.48
C PRO A 36 -11.85 24.28 11.26
N ALA A 37 -10.59 24.33 11.67
CA ALA A 37 -9.73 23.15 11.68
C ALA A 37 -10.38 22.02 12.48
N PRO A 38 -10.20 20.75 12.07
CA PRO A 38 -10.76 19.62 12.81
C PRO A 38 -10.29 19.67 14.27
N PRO A 39 -11.18 19.35 15.24
CA PRO A 39 -10.81 19.33 16.64
C PRO A 39 -9.65 18.37 16.88
N GLU A 40 -8.81 18.67 17.87
CA GLU A 40 -7.71 17.79 18.24
C GLU A 40 -8.24 16.38 18.56
N PRO A 41 -7.49 15.31 18.21
CA PRO A 41 -7.90 13.95 18.52
C PRO A 41 -8.23 13.82 20.00
N MET A 42 -9.39 13.26 20.32
CA MET A 42 -9.80 13.05 21.71
C MET A 42 -8.75 12.24 22.47
N GLU A 43 -8.56 12.60 23.75
CA GLU A 43 -7.82 11.83 24.76
C GLU A 43 -8.21 10.34 24.72
N PRO A 44 -7.31 9.42 25.13
CA PRO A 44 -6.83 8.27 24.35
C PRO A 44 -7.85 7.17 24.03
N THR A 45 -9.12 7.30 24.39
CA THR A 45 -10.15 6.31 24.15
C THR A 45 -11.44 6.96 23.63
N TYR A 46 -11.91 6.58 22.44
CA TYR A 46 -13.21 6.99 21.90
C TYR A 46 -14.16 5.79 21.79
N HIS A 47 -15.47 5.99 21.94
CA HIS A 47 -16.43 4.90 21.77
C HIS A 47 -17.00 4.92 20.36
N MET A 48 -16.94 3.78 19.67
CA MET A 48 -17.53 3.60 18.35
C MET A 48 -18.39 2.34 18.37
N PHE A 49 -19.67 2.48 18.06
CA PHE A 49 -20.67 1.39 18.10
C PHE A 49 -20.73 0.66 19.46
N GLY A 50 -20.56 1.39 20.56
CA GLY A 50 -20.59 0.83 21.92
C GLY A 50 -19.29 0.18 22.38
N SER A 51 -18.27 0.09 21.53
CA SER A 51 -16.96 -0.43 21.90
C SER A 51 -15.97 0.72 22.16
N PRO A 52 -15.20 0.70 23.26
CA PRO A 52 -14.09 1.63 23.47
C PRO A 52 -12.94 1.27 22.54
N TYR A 53 -12.48 2.24 21.75
CA TYR A 53 -11.31 2.17 20.88
C TYR A 53 -10.23 3.11 21.42
N SER A 54 -8.98 2.66 21.40
CA SER A 54 -7.83 3.50 21.75
C SER A 54 -7.35 4.29 20.54
N THR A 55 -7.02 5.56 20.73
CA THR A 55 -6.32 6.40 19.74
C THR A 55 -4.83 6.01 19.63
N GLN A 56 -4.30 5.23 20.59
CA GLN A 56 -2.94 4.70 20.52
C GLN A 56 -2.91 3.39 19.74
N ASP A 57 -1.91 3.25 18.85
CA ASP A 57 -1.62 2.04 18.08
C ASP A 57 -0.94 0.97 18.95
N VAL A 58 -1.63 0.57 20.02
CA VAL A 58 -1.22 -0.51 20.90
C VAL A 58 -2.19 -1.65 20.70
N VAL A 59 -1.66 -2.82 20.32
CA VAL A 59 -2.47 -4.02 20.14
C VAL A 59 -3.17 -4.34 21.47
N PRO A 60 -4.51 -4.37 21.52
CA PRO A 60 -5.24 -4.62 22.76
C PRO A 60 -4.83 -5.96 23.37
N ASP A 61 -4.41 -5.92 24.63
CA ASP A 61 -4.09 -7.12 25.39
C ASP A 61 -5.40 -7.80 25.78
N LEU A 62 -5.67 -8.95 25.16
CA LEU A 62 -6.88 -9.72 25.40
C LEU A 62 -6.86 -10.40 26.78
N LEU A 63 -5.70 -10.41 27.45
CA LEU A 63 -5.48 -11.00 28.77
C LEU A 63 -4.89 -9.94 29.71
N PRO A 64 -5.69 -8.97 30.19
CA PRO A 64 -5.18 -7.95 31.11
C PRO A 64 -4.71 -8.53 32.46
N GLN A 65 -5.19 -9.73 32.82
CA GLN A 65 -4.69 -10.47 33.98
C GLN A 65 -3.43 -11.26 33.59
N SER A 66 -2.28 -10.86 34.14
CA SER A 66 -0.99 -11.55 33.94
C SER A 66 -1.02 -13.01 34.38
N ASP A 67 -1.79 -13.33 35.42
CA ASP A 67 -1.96 -14.69 35.95
C ASP A 67 -2.51 -15.69 34.92
N LYS A 68 -3.23 -15.19 33.92
CA LYS A 68 -3.82 -15.99 32.84
C LYS A 68 -2.91 -16.11 31.61
N LYS A 69 -1.76 -15.41 31.58
CA LYS A 69 -0.79 -15.46 30.48
C LYS A 69 0.18 -16.62 30.66
N LEU A 70 -0.11 -17.72 29.99
CA LEU A 70 0.66 -18.97 30.08
C LEU A 70 2.05 -18.87 29.42
N TYR A 71 2.28 -17.85 28.59
CA TYR A 71 3.53 -17.64 27.84
C TYR A 71 4.47 -16.62 28.50
N ALA A 72 4.02 -15.91 29.54
CA ALA A 72 4.77 -14.90 30.28
C ALA A 72 5.19 -15.46 31.66
N GLN A 73 5.95 -16.55 31.67
CA GLN A 73 6.57 -17.01 32.92
C GLN A 73 7.82 -16.17 33.18
N GLY A 74 7.64 -15.05 33.89
CA GLY A 74 8.70 -14.21 34.45
C GLY A 74 8.78 -12.83 33.81
N GLU A 75 8.28 -11.81 34.51
CA GLU A 75 8.56 -10.39 34.22
C GLU A 75 10.06 -10.04 34.36
N ASP A 76 10.88 -10.95 34.93
CA ASP A 76 12.29 -10.73 35.26
C ASP A 76 13.29 -11.15 34.17
N SER A 77 12.84 -11.63 33.01
CA SER A 77 13.74 -12.10 31.96
C SER A 77 13.72 -11.15 30.78
N ASP A 78 14.77 -10.34 30.65
CA ASP A 78 15.15 -9.54 29.46
C ASP A 78 15.48 -10.43 28.24
N VAL A 79 14.89 -11.63 28.19
CA VAL A 79 15.11 -12.69 27.22
C VAL A 79 14.00 -12.57 26.17
N PRO A 80 14.34 -12.48 24.87
CA PRO A 80 13.37 -12.46 23.79
C PRO A 80 12.40 -13.63 23.92
N VAL A 81 11.10 -13.34 23.93
CA VAL A 81 10.06 -14.37 23.99
C VAL A 81 10.15 -15.24 22.74
N ASP A 82 10.38 -16.54 22.92
CA ASP A 82 10.27 -17.52 21.83
C ASP A 82 8.79 -17.78 21.49
N TYR A 83 8.23 -16.91 20.63
CA TYR A 83 6.85 -17.02 20.15
C TYR A 83 6.54 -18.39 19.54
N LYS A 84 7.50 -19.00 18.82
CA LYS A 84 7.31 -20.29 18.17
C LYS A 84 7.26 -21.42 19.19
N GLY A 85 8.16 -21.41 20.18
CA GLY A 85 8.18 -22.37 21.28
C GLY A 85 6.90 -22.31 22.12
N GLN A 86 6.48 -21.11 22.51
CA GLN A 86 5.28 -20.92 23.32
C GLN A 86 4.00 -21.30 22.55
N MET A 87 3.89 -20.94 21.27
CA MET A 87 2.75 -21.35 20.45
C MET A 87 2.64 -22.87 20.33
N LYS A 88 3.77 -23.57 20.16
CA LYS A 88 3.79 -25.04 20.10
C LYS A 88 3.39 -25.68 21.43
N LYS A 89 3.83 -25.13 22.56
CA LYS A 89 3.43 -25.61 23.89
C LYS A 89 1.93 -25.45 24.11
N ILE A 90 1.37 -24.28 23.82
CA ILE A 90 -0.07 -24.03 23.95
C ILE A 90 -0.86 -24.95 23.01
N ASN A 91 -0.42 -25.14 21.77
CA ASN A 91 -1.07 -26.05 20.82
C ASN A 91 -1.07 -27.51 21.33
N ARG A 92 0.06 -27.99 21.87
CA ARG A 92 0.11 -29.32 22.49
C ARG A 92 -0.84 -29.43 23.68
N SER A 93 -0.91 -28.40 24.52
CA SER A 93 -1.82 -28.35 25.67
C SER A 93 -3.29 -28.31 25.24
N LEU A 94 -3.62 -27.61 24.16
CA LEU A 94 -4.95 -27.55 23.58
C LEU A 94 -5.41 -28.93 23.09
N LEU A 95 -4.54 -29.65 22.37
CA LEU A 95 -4.84 -30.99 21.91
C LEU A 95 -5.06 -31.97 23.07
N ALA A 96 -4.24 -31.88 24.12
CA ALA A 96 -4.44 -32.69 25.33
C ALA A 96 -5.77 -32.37 26.01
N ASN A 97 -6.09 -31.08 26.19
CA ASN A 97 -7.34 -30.65 26.82
C ASN A 97 -8.57 -31.04 25.98
N PHE A 98 -8.47 -31.00 24.65
CA PHE A 98 -9.54 -31.48 23.76
C PHE A 98 -9.81 -32.98 23.93
N VAL A 99 -8.75 -33.81 24.02
CA VAL A 99 -8.92 -35.25 24.29
C VAL A 99 -9.54 -35.48 25.67
N GLU A 100 -9.10 -34.73 26.69
CA GLU A 100 -9.71 -34.78 28.03
C GLU A 100 -11.18 -34.36 28.01
N LEU A 101 -11.55 -33.34 27.24
CA LEU A 101 -12.93 -32.89 27.08
C LEU A 101 -13.79 -34.00 26.47
N VAL A 102 -13.32 -34.66 25.41
CA VAL A 102 -14.03 -35.82 24.82
C VAL A 102 -14.20 -36.94 25.86
N ASP A 103 -13.17 -37.21 26.64
CA ASP A 103 -13.21 -38.21 27.71
C ASP A 103 -14.22 -37.85 28.82
N VAL A 104 -14.29 -36.58 29.21
CA VAL A 104 -15.26 -36.07 30.19
C VAL A 104 -16.67 -36.15 29.63
N LEU A 105 -16.90 -35.82 28.35
CA LEU A 105 -18.20 -35.94 27.71
C LEU A 105 -18.72 -37.39 27.70
N ILE A 106 -17.82 -38.38 27.55
CA ILE A 106 -18.17 -39.81 27.59
C ILE A 106 -18.44 -40.28 29.03
N LYS A 107 -17.59 -39.89 29.99
CA LYS A 107 -17.64 -40.43 31.37
C LYS A 107 -18.58 -39.65 32.29
N LYS A 108 -18.55 -38.32 32.22
CA LYS A 108 -19.24 -37.39 33.14
C LYS A 108 -19.62 -36.08 32.41
N PRO A 109 -20.69 -36.08 31.60
CA PRO A 109 -21.06 -34.93 30.78
C PRO A 109 -21.41 -33.68 31.59
N ALA A 110 -21.76 -33.77 32.87
CA ALA A 110 -22.09 -32.61 33.70
C ALA A 110 -20.88 -31.68 34.01
N MET A 111 -19.65 -32.18 33.88
CA MET A 111 -18.42 -31.43 34.21
C MET A 111 -17.73 -30.82 32.97
N PHE A 112 -18.42 -30.76 31.82
CA PHE A 112 -17.79 -30.31 30.57
C PHE A 112 -17.37 -28.83 30.58
N ASN A 113 -18.09 -27.97 31.33
CA ASN A 113 -17.85 -26.53 31.35
C ASN A 113 -16.44 -26.17 31.82
N GLU A 114 -15.92 -26.86 32.85
CA GLU A 114 -14.57 -26.60 33.38
C GLU A 114 -13.49 -26.84 32.31
N LYS A 115 -13.64 -27.89 31.51
CA LYS A 115 -12.73 -28.18 30.40
C LYS A 115 -12.93 -27.25 29.21
N LEU A 116 -14.15 -26.76 29.01
CA LEU A 116 -14.44 -25.78 27.97
C LEU A 116 -13.80 -24.41 28.31
N ASP A 117 -13.87 -23.99 29.57
CA ASP A 117 -13.22 -22.78 30.07
C ASP A 117 -11.69 -22.85 29.91
N ASP A 118 -11.08 -24.00 30.20
CA ASP A 118 -9.65 -24.23 29.96
C ASP A 118 -9.29 -24.08 28.47
N VAL A 119 -10.12 -24.63 27.57
CA VAL A 119 -9.92 -24.53 26.12
C VAL A 119 -10.06 -23.10 25.63
N GLU A 120 -11.06 -22.36 26.12
CA GLU A 120 -11.23 -20.93 25.82
C GLU A 120 -10.02 -20.13 26.27
N LEU A 121 -9.50 -20.39 27.47
CA LEU A 121 -8.30 -19.75 27.99
C LEU A 121 -7.06 -20.03 27.11
N LEU A 122 -6.91 -21.26 26.62
CA LEU A 122 -5.82 -21.62 25.70
C LEU A 122 -5.94 -20.88 24.36
N PHE A 123 -7.16 -20.76 23.81
CA PHE A 123 -7.40 -19.96 22.60
C PHE A 123 -7.11 -18.48 22.81
N LEU A 124 -7.51 -17.91 23.93
CA LEU A 124 -7.24 -16.51 24.25
C LEU A 124 -5.74 -16.25 24.35
N ASN A 125 -4.99 -17.16 24.96
CA ASN A 125 -3.52 -17.11 25.02
C ASN A 125 -2.87 -17.19 23.63
N MET A 126 -3.37 -18.05 22.73
CA MET A 126 -2.88 -18.09 21.35
C MET A 126 -3.16 -16.79 20.60
N HIS A 127 -4.36 -16.23 20.72
CA HIS A 127 -4.70 -14.96 20.10
C HIS A 127 -3.77 -13.85 20.58
N ASN A 128 -3.52 -13.78 21.88
CA ASN A 128 -2.63 -12.76 22.43
C ASN A 128 -1.19 -12.93 21.92
N LEU A 129 -0.71 -14.17 21.79
CA LEU A 129 0.63 -14.45 21.26
C LEU A 129 0.76 -14.07 19.77
N ILE A 130 -0.29 -14.30 18.97
CA ILE A 130 -0.36 -13.87 17.57
C ILE A 130 -0.35 -12.34 17.49
N ASN A 131 -1.18 -11.70 18.31
CA ASN A 131 -1.28 -10.24 18.42
C ASN A 131 0.06 -9.60 18.76
N ALA A 132 0.78 -10.13 19.75
CA ALA A 132 2.11 -9.70 20.11
C ALA A 132 3.16 -9.91 19.00
N PHE A 133 2.95 -10.88 18.09
CA PHE A 133 3.85 -11.14 16.96
C PHE A 133 3.57 -10.24 15.73
N ARG A 134 2.40 -9.60 15.64
CA ARG A 134 2.02 -8.73 14.50
C ARG A 134 3.02 -7.62 14.18
N PRO A 135 3.58 -6.87 15.16
CA PRO A 135 4.55 -5.81 14.87
C PRO A 135 5.83 -6.36 14.23
N HIS A 136 6.28 -7.54 14.66
CA HIS A 136 7.43 -8.21 14.04
C HIS A 136 7.11 -8.62 12.60
N GLN A 137 5.94 -9.22 12.37
CA GLN A 137 5.48 -9.58 11.03
C GLN A 137 5.44 -8.37 10.09
N ALA A 138 4.86 -7.25 10.53
CA ALA A 138 4.77 -6.02 9.74
C ALA A 138 6.16 -5.50 9.32
N ARG A 139 7.13 -5.50 10.25
CA ARG A 139 8.50 -5.10 9.93
C ARG A 139 9.15 -6.01 8.88
N GLU A 140 9.02 -7.32 9.02
CA GLU A 140 9.54 -8.27 8.02
C GLU A 140 8.87 -8.10 6.65
N THR A 141 7.56 -7.83 6.61
CA THR A 141 6.84 -7.51 5.38
C THR A 141 7.39 -6.25 4.71
N VAL A 142 7.64 -5.18 5.47
CA VAL A 142 8.22 -3.94 4.93
C VAL A 142 9.64 -4.18 4.41
N ILE A 143 10.46 -4.93 5.15
CA ILE A 143 11.81 -5.30 4.71
C ILE A 143 11.76 -6.07 3.39
N GLN A 144 10.85 -7.04 3.28
CA GLN A 144 10.68 -7.82 2.05
C GLN A 144 10.25 -6.93 0.88
N MET A 145 9.30 -6.01 1.10
CA MET A 145 8.88 -5.05 0.09
C MET A 145 10.05 -4.17 -0.39
N LEU A 146 10.86 -3.64 0.53
CA LEU A 146 12.02 -2.82 0.18
C LEU A 146 13.09 -3.63 -0.57
N LYS A 147 13.32 -4.90 -0.20
CA LYS A 147 14.22 -5.79 -0.94
C LYS A 147 13.75 -6.00 -2.38
N THR A 148 12.46 -6.23 -2.59
CA THR A 148 11.87 -6.35 -3.93
C THR A 148 12.07 -5.07 -4.74
N GLN A 149 11.78 -3.90 -4.17
CA GLN A 149 11.98 -2.61 -4.85
C GLN A 149 13.45 -2.37 -5.23
N VAL A 150 14.40 -2.72 -4.37
CA VAL A 150 15.83 -2.61 -4.69
C VAL A 150 16.20 -3.56 -5.84
N GLN A 151 15.64 -4.76 -5.86
CA GLN A 151 15.89 -5.73 -6.92
C GLN A 151 15.33 -5.26 -8.27
N GLU A 152 14.09 -4.78 -8.30
CA GLU A 152 13.45 -4.20 -9.49
C GLU A 152 14.26 -3.02 -10.05
N ARG A 153 14.71 -2.10 -9.18
CA ARG A 153 15.56 -0.97 -9.60
C ARG A 153 16.89 -1.42 -10.18
N ARG A 154 17.50 -2.47 -9.63
CA ARG A 154 18.75 -3.06 -10.15
C ARG A 154 18.54 -3.75 -11.50
N GLU A 155 17.40 -4.39 -11.70
CA GLU A 155 17.01 -4.98 -12.99
C GLU A 155 16.80 -3.90 -14.04
N ALA A 156 15.99 -2.87 -13.75
CA ALA A 156 15.81 -1.74 -14.64
C ALA A 156 17.13 -1.05 -15.01
N ALA A 157 18.03 -0.85 -14.04
CA ALA A 157 19.35 -0.26 -14.32
C ALA A 157 20.23 -1.17 -15.21
N ARG A 158 20.14 -2.49 -15.07
CA ARG A 158 20.84 -3.44 -15.96
C ARG A 158 20.25 -3.41 -17.36
N ASP A 159 18.95 -3.35 -17.50
CA ASP A 159 18.28 -3.28 -18.80
C ASP A 159 18.65 -1.98 -19.54
N ILE A 160 18.64 -0.84 -18.85
CA ILE A 160 19.09 0.43 -19.41
C ILE A 160 20.54 0.34 -19.90
N ARG A 161 21.45 -0.23 -19.09
CA ARG A 161 22.85 -0.42 -19.51
C ARG A 161 22.97 -1.31 -20.73
N ARG A 162 22.20 -2.41 -20.77
CA ARG A 162 22.16 -3.32 -21.93
C ARG A 162 21.73 -2.58 -23.20
N THR A 163 20.65 -1.81 -23.12
CA THR A 163 20.16 -1.02 -24.26
C THR A 163 21.16 0.05 -24.70
N ILE A 164 21.87 0.69 -23.76
CA ILE A 164 22.95 1.63 -24.09
C ILE A 164 24.07 0.92 -24.84
N ASP A 165 24.55 -0.22 -24.36
CA ASP A 165 25.62 -0.98 -25.02
C ASP A 165 25.20 -1.48 -26.40
N GLU A 166 23.96 -1.96 -26.56
CA GLU A 166 23.38 -2.34 -27.85
C GLU A 166 23.34 -1.15 -28.82
N SER A 167 22.86 0.01 -28.36
CA SER A 167 22.79 1.22 -29.16
C SER A 167 24.19 1.74 -29.57
N ARG A 168 25.16 1.69 -28.65
CA ARG A 168 26.55 2.08 -28.92
C ARG A 168 27.17 1.19 -29.99
N GLN A 169 26.99 -0.13 -29.89
CA GLN A 169 27.47 -1.07 -30.91
C GLN A 169 26.79 -0.83 -32.26
N ALA A 170 25.49 -0.49 -32.27
CA ALA A 170 24.80 -0.16 -33.52
C ALA A 170 25.37 1.11 -34.16
N VAL A 171 25.64 2.16 -33.38
CA VAL A 171 26.27 3.39 -33.88
C VAL A 171 27.70 3.12 -34.38
N GLU A 172 28.50 2.35 -33.64
CA GLU A 172 29.86 1.97 -34.06
C GLU A 172 29.86 1.17 -35.38
N ARG A 173 28.88 0.27 -35.59
CA ARG A 173 28.72 -0.44 -36.88
C ARG A 173 28.42 0.52 -38.02
N VAL A 174 27.43 1.40 -37.86
CA VAL A 174 27.05 2.37 -38.91
C VAL A 174 28.21 3.31 -39.20
N HIS A 175 28.97 3.73 -38.18
CA HIS A 175 30.14 4.57 -38.37
C HIS A 175 31.27 3.83 -39.12
N GLY A 176 31.51 2.55 -38.79
CA GLY A 176 32.47 1.70 -39.51
C GLY A 176 32.08 1.48 -40.98
N GLU A 177 30.80 1.19 -41.25
CA GLU A 177 30.28 1.10 -42.62
C GLU A 177 30.48 2.41 -43.38
N LEU A 178 30.14 3.57 -42.79
CA LEU A 178 30.37 4.87 -43.42
C LEU A 178 31.86 5.14 -43.71
N HIS A 179 32.75 4.73 -42.83
CA HIS A 179 34.20 4.91 -43.02
C HIS A 179 34.73 4.05 -44.18
N GLU A 180 34.26 2.80 -44.32
CA GLU A 180 34.61 1.95 -45.48
C GLU A 180 34.08 2.54 -46.81
N PHE A 181 32.87 3.12 -46.82
CA PHE A 181 32.35 3.82 -48.01
C PHE A 181 33.14 5.08 -48.37
N ASN A 182 33.75 5.76 -47.38
CA ASN A 182 34.55 6.95 -47.62
C ASN A 182 35.95 6.60 -48.13
N ASP A 183 36.60 5.53 -47.62
CA ASP A 183 37.92 5.09 -48.10
C ASP A 183 37.91 4.62 -49.57
N ASP A 184 36.81 4.02 -50.04
CA ASP A 184 36.62 3.70 -51.47
C ASP A 184 36.46 4.95 -52.36
N ALA A 185 35.98 6.07 -51.80
CA ALA A 185 35.92 7.36 -52.48
C ALA A 185 37.25 8.12 -52.44
N VAL A 186 38.04 7.99 -51.35
CA VAL A 186 39.37 8.62 -51.25
C VAL A 186 40.43 7.88 -52.08
N ALA A 187 40.28 6.57 -52.33
CA ALA A 187 41.11 5.84 -53.30
C ALA A 187 40.93 6.32 -54.76
N ALA A 188 39.86 7.08 -55.06
CA ALA A 188 39.61 7.66 -56.37
C ALA A 188 40.09 9.12 -56.52
N ASP A 189 40.51 9.81 -55.45
CA ASP A 189 40.92 11.22 -55.52
C ASP A 189 42.23 11.50 -54.76
N GLY A 190 43.26 10.71 -55.08
CA GLY A 190 44.63 11.01 -54.71
C GLY A 190 45.26 12.08 -55.61
N ALA A 191 44.99 13.37 -55.38
CA ALA A 191 45.87 14.47 -55.84
C ALA A 191 45.71 15.80 -55.06
N SER A 192 46.66 16.07 -54.16
CA SER A 192 47.05 17.37 -53.54
C SER A 192 46.11 17.94 -52.45
N SER A 193 46.54 18.56 -51.34
CA SER A 193 47.76 19.33 -51.01
C SER A 193 47.96 19.38 -49.48
N ALA A 194 49.22 19.54 -49.09
CA ALA A 194 49.77 19.65 -47.74
C ALA A 194 49.16 20.75 -46.83
N GLY A 195 48.97 20.37 -45.55
CA GLY A 195 49.54 20.99 -44.35
C GLY A 195 49.15 22.42 -43.95
N THR A 196 48.57 22.57 -42.75
CA THR A 196 49.07 23.51 -41.73
C THR A 196 48.45 23.18 -40.36
N ASP A 197 49.33 22.99 -39.38
CA ASP A 197 49.05 22.94 -37.94
C ASP A 197 48.32 24.21 -37.46
N GLU A 198 47.33 24.06 -36.59
CA GLU A 198 47.19 24.95 -35.42
C GLU A 198 46.67 24.17 -34.21
N ASP A 199 47.57 24.04 -33.22
CA ASP A 199 47.33 23.73 -31.83
C ASP A 199 46.38 24.76 -31.18
N VAL A 200 45.23 24.34 -30.66
CA VAL A 200 44.54 25.07 -29.58
C VAL A 200 44.04 24.13 -28.48
N LYS A 201 44.86 24.16 -27.44
CA LYS A 201 44.72 23.76 -26.04
C LYS A 201 43.31 23.89 -25.41
N MET A 202 43.03 22.88 -24.57
CA MET A 202 41.92 22.72 -23.62
C MET A 202 41.60 23.95 -22.75
N GLU A 203 40.31 24.19 -22.51
CA GLU A 203 39.83 24.84 -21.28
C GLU A 203 38.55 24.16 -20.75
N ASN A 204 38.59 23.79 -19.46
CA ASN A 204 37.46 23.30 -18.68
C ASN A 204 36.61 24.49 -18.23
N ALA A 205 35.29 24.36 -18.26
CA ALA A 205 34.39 25.25 -17.52
C ALA A 205 33.40 24.42 -16.69
N ASP A 206 33.78 24.22 -15.42
CA ASP A 206 32.84 24.01 -14.32
C ASP A 206 32.05 25.31 -14.09
N GLY A 207 30.73 25.18 -13.85
CA GLY A 207 29.79 26.29 -13.85
C GLY A 207 28.47 25.93 -13.20
N SER A 208 28.53 25.73 -11.88
CA SER A 208 27.40 25.77 -10.95
C SER A 208 26.64 27.11 -11.01
N GLY A 209 25.30 27.07 -10.96
CA GLY A 209 24.40 28.23 -10.74
C GLY A 209 23.00 27.98 -11.31
N ALA A 210 22.05 27.44 -10.55
CA ALA A 210 21.10 28.18 -9.70
C ALA A 210 19.90 28.83 -10.45
N ALA A 211 18.71 28.30 -10.13
CA ALA A 211 17.40 28.96 -9.97
C ALA A 211 16.92 30.00 -11.01
N GLY A 212 15.75 29.74 -11.63
CA GLY A 212 15.07 30.74 -12.46
C GLY A 212 13.67 30.35 -12.90
N ASN A 213 12.72 30.52 -11.97
CA ASN A 213 11.27 30.55 -12.13
C ASN A 213 10.79 31.23 -13.44
N ARG A 214 9.92 30.58 -14.24
CA ARG A 214 9.13 31.25 -15.28
C ARG A 214 7.71 30.68 -15.29
N GLY A 215 6.81 31.45 -14.68
CA GLY A 215 5.37 31.24 -14.74
C GLY A 215 4.86 31.52 -16.15
N ASP A 216 4.04 30.61 -16.65
CA ASP A 216 3.33 30.76 -17.91
C ASP A 216 1.92 31.28 -17.62
N GLN A 217 1.58 32.38 -18.30
CA GLN A 217 0.25 33.00 -18.25
C GLN A 217 -0.70 32.14 -19.08
N ALA A 218 -1.68 31.49 -18.43
CA ALA A 218 -2.79 30.88 -19.14
C ALA A 218 -4.06 31.73 -18.98
N ASN A 219 -4.45 32.26 -20.14
CA ASN A 219 -5.63 33.04 -20.47
C ASN A 219 -6.94 32.37 -20.03
N ALA A 220 -7.87 33.18 -19.53
CA ALA A 220 -9.22 32.79 -19.20
C ALA A 220 -10.14 32.89 -20.43
N SER A 221 -10.89 31.83 -20.73
CA SER A 221 -12.20 31.94 -21.38
C SER A 221 -13.01 30.66 -21.18
N ALA A 222 -14.19 30.83 -20.59
CA ALA A 222 -15.17 29.81 -20.26
C ALA A 222 -15.84 29.16 -21.49
N ALA A 223 -16.18 27.87 -21.40
CA ALA A 223 -17.43 27.29 -21.93
C ALA A 223 -17.61 25.78 -21.57
N ALA A 224 -18.66 25.50 -20.80
CA ALA A 224 -19.62 24.37 -20.88
C ALA A 224 -19.16 22.88 -21.10
N ASN A 225 -19.51 22.06 -20.09
CA ASN A 225 -20.14 20.73 -20.16
C ASN A 225 -19.65 19.67 -21.16
N THR A 226 -18.78 18.77 -20.70
CA THR A 226 -18.99 17.30 -20.66
C THR A 226 -17.74 16.67 -20.04
N ALA A 227 -17.88 15.94 -18.93
CA ALA A 227 -16.77 15.25 -18.28
C ALA A 227 -16.34 14.04 -19.12
N ALA A 228 -15.56 14.28 -20.18
CA ALA A 228 -14.80 13.23 -20.85
C ALA A 228 -13.61 12.87 -19.94
N LEU A 229 -13.54 11.61 -19.52
CA LEU A 229 -12.41 11.06 -18.76
C LEU A 229 -11.11 11.34 -19.52
N THR A 230 -10.09 11.79 -18.79
CA THR A 230 -8.76 11.98 -19.37
C THR A 230 -8.20 10.64 -19.86
N PRO A 231 -7.36 10.59 -20.91
CA PRO A 231 -6.82 9.34 -21.46
C PRO A 231 -6.13 8.46 -20.40
N ALA A 232 -5.47 9.09 -19.42
CA ALA A 232 -4.82 8.40 -18.31
C ALA A 232 -5.82 7.72 -17.35
N GLN A 233 -6.99 8.33 -17.12
CA GLN A 233 -8.05 7.74 -16.29
C GLN A 233 -8.74 6.56 -17.00
N GLN A 234 -8.77 6.59 -18.34
CA GLN A 234 -9.36 5.55 -19.16
C GLN A 234 -8.50 4.27 -19.16
N GLU A 235 -7.18 4.42 -19.32
CA GLU A 235 -6.22 3.31 -19.23
C GLU A 235 -6.23 2.67 -17.82
N GLN A 236 -6.34 3.49 -16.77
CA GLN A 236 -6.38 3.01 -15.40
C GLN A 236 -7.69 2.26 -15.07
N ALA A 237 -8.82 2.70 -15.66
CA ALA A 237 -10.09 2.01 -15.55
C ALA A 237 -10.11 0.68 -16.32
N GLU A 238 -9.43 0.60 -17.47
CA GLU A 238 -9.27 -0.65 -18.23
C GLU A 238 -8.42 -1.66 -17.47
N LYS A 239 -7.26 -1.26 -16.94
CA LYS A 239 -6.42 -2.12 -16.09
C LYS A 239 -7.16 -2.62 -14.85
N ALA A 240 -7.99 -1.78 -14.24
CA ALA A 240 -8.81 -2.19 -13.09
C ALA A 240 -9.90 -3.21 -13.47
N ARG A 241 -10.46 -3.13 -14.68
CA ARG A 241 -11.43 -4.11 -15.20
C ARG A 241 -10.77 -5.43 -15.54
N GLU A 242 -9.60 -5.41 -16.16
CA GLU A 242 -8.83 -6.63 -16.47
C GLU A 242 -8.41 -7.36 -15.18
N ALA A 243 -7.97 -6.63 -14.15
CA ALA A 243 -7.63 -7.21 -12.86
C ALA A 243 -8.83 -7.90 -12.20
N ARG A 244 -10.03 -7.31 -12.29
CA ARG A 244 -11.27 -7.91 -11.77
C ARG A 244 -11.67 -9.16 -12.55
N GLN A 245 -11.56 -9.15 -13.88
CA GLN A 245 -11.85 -10.34 -14.69
C GLN A 245 -10.88 -11.49 -14.40
N MET A 246 -9.60 -11.19 -14.21
CA MET A 246 -8.60 -12.20 -13.84
C MET A 246 -8.91 -12.82 -12.46
N GLN A 247 -9.37 -11.99 -11.52
CA GLN A 247 -9.78 -12.43 -10.19
C GLN A 247 -11.04 -13.32 -10.26
N GLU A 248 -12.05 -12.94 -11.02
CA GLU A 248 -13.28 -13.74 -11.22
C GLU A 248 -13.00 -15.08 -11.92
N GLN A 249 -12.14 -15.08 -12.94
CA GLN A 249 -11.69 -16.31 -13.61
C GLN A 249 -10.93 -17.23 -12.66
N PHE A 250 -10.07 -16.67 -11.80
CA PHE A 250 -9.36 -17.44 -10.79
C PHE A 250 -10.32 -18.10 -9.79
N PHE A 251 -11.31 -17.38 -9.28
CA PHE A 251 -12.28 -17.94 -8.33
C PHE A 251 -13.22 -18.96 -8.98
N SER A 252 -13.65 -18.72 -10.22
CA SER A 252 -14.46 -19.69 -10.98
C SER A 252 -13.70 -20.99 -11.28
N ALA A 253 -12.40 -20.90 -11.61
CA ALA A 253 -11.56 -22.08 -11.79
C ALA A 253 -11.38 -22.88 -10.48
N LEU A 254 -11.30 -22.18 -9.35
CA LEU A 254 -11.19 -22.79 -8.02
C LEU A 254 -12.48 -23.51 -7.60
N GLU A 255 -13.63 -22.92 -7.92
CA GLU A 255 -14.95 -23.52 -7.68
C GLU A 255 -15.19 -24.75 -8.57
N THR A 256 -14.73 -24.70 -9.83
CA THR A 256 -14.80 -25.85 -10.76
C THR A 256 -13.88 -27.00 -10.34
N ALA A 257 -12.76 -26.71 -9.65
CA ALA A 257 -11.83 -27.72 -9.15
C ALA A 257 -12.25 -28.35 -7.81
N MET A 258 -13.24 -27.77 -7.12
CA MET A 258 -13.74 -28.25 -5.83
C MET A 258 -15.02 -29.11 -5.92
N ASN A 259 -15.65 -29.16 -7.10
CA ASN A 259 -16.76 -30.07 -7.45
C ASN A 259 -16.25 -31.24 -8.32
#